data_AF-A0A9D8Q1D1-F1
#
_entry.id   AF-A0A9D8Q1D1-F1
#
_cell.length_a   1.000
_cell.length_b   1.000
_cell.length_c   1.000
_cell.angle_alpha   90.00
_cell.angle_beta   90.00
_cell.angle_gamma   90.00
#
_symmetry.space_group_name_H-M   'P 1'
#
loop_
_entity.id
_entity.type
_entity.pdbx_description
1 polymer ?
#
loop_
_entity_poly.entity_id
_entity_poly.type
_entity_poly.pdbx_seq_one_letter_code
_entity_poly.pdbx_strand_id
1 'polypeptide(L)'
;IEAAKSALRTALSSWPQPEVDAYLGRHYDHYWLRAEPELQFEHARMIRAADQAGQMFSGSIRVKAFEGITEVSFYTPDHPRLLSLIAGACTMCDASIIGAQIFGTRDGRAVDTFRLRRSFTSDEDEKVRATRIIDTVKQLLQGKRHVLIDLGKQDRHNKRLKPFSLPSQVAVSNTISEKFTVIEVMGLDRMGLLHQLTRQISDLNLTIGSAHIGTYGEKAVDVFYVTDLTGHKIESRQRQKKIHDELLAVFQPVEEKKVVNG
;
A
#
# COMPACT_ATOMS: atom_id res chain seq x y z
N ILE A 1 -0.57 -20.23 -10.46
CA ILE A 1 -1.24 -20.34 -9.14
C ILE A 1 -0.90 -21.66 -8.48
N GLU A 2 -1.25 -22.81 -9.07
CA GLU A 2 -0.99 -24.11 -8.44
C GLU A 2 0.50 -24.38 -8.14
N ALA A 3 1.41 -23.94 -9.01
CA ALA A 3 2.85 -24.00 -8.73
C ALA A 3 3.24 -23.23 -7.46
N ALA A 4 2.71 -22.01 -7.25
CA ALA A 4 2.98 -21.20 -6.06
C ALA A 4 2.40 -21.86 -4.79
N LYS A 5 1.15 -22.33 -4.85
CA LYS A 5 0.52 -23.06 -3.75
C LYS A 5 1.29 -24.34 -3.39
N SER A 6 1.74 -25.08 -4.39
CA SER A 6 2.55 -26.30 -4.20
C SER A 6 3.90 -25.99 -3.55
N ALA A 7 4.61 -24.96 -4.04
CA ALA A 7 5.86 -24.50 -3.44
C ALA A 7 5.67 -24.11 -1.96
N LEU A 8 4.60 -23.37 -1.65
CA LEU A 8 4.30 -23.00 -0.28
C LEU A 8 3.93 -24.20 0.60
N ARG A 9 3.15 -25.17 0.10
CA ARG A 9 2.88 -26.43 0.84
C ARG A 9 4.16 -27.13 1.25
N THR A 10 5.12 -27.23 0.34
CA THR A 10 6.43 -27.83 0.62
C THR A 10 7.19 -27.04 1.69
N ALA A 11 7.21 -25.71 1.59
CA ALA A 11 7.85 -24.84 2.58
C ALA A 11 7.19 -24.93 3.98
N LEU A 12 5.89 -25.20 4.03
CA LEU A 12 5.11 -25.35 5.27
C LEU A 12 4.94 -26.83 5.69
N SER A 13 5.79 -27.75 5.21
CA SER A 13 5.67 -29.20 5.47
C SER A 13 5.69 -29.59 6.95
N SER A 14 6.22 -28.73 7.83
CA SER A 14 6.20 -28.93 9.29
C SER A 14 4.90 -28.50 9.96
N TRP A 15 3.95 -27.93 9.23
CA TRP A 15 2.68 -27.42 9.76
C TRP A 15 1.58 -28.48 9.67
N PRO A 16 0.56 -28.42 10.57
CA PRO A 16 -0.62 -29.25 10.43
C PRO A 16 -1.34 -29.00 9.09
N GLN A 17 -1.64 -30.07 8.36
CA GLN A 17 -2.29 -29.98 7.04
C GLN A 17 -3.57 -29.12 7.02
N PRO A 18 -4.48 -29.20 8.01
CA PRO A 18 -5.66 -28.34 8.04
C PRO A 18 -5.34 -26.84 8.11
N GLU A 19 -4.27 -26.45 8.80
CA GLU A 19 -3.83 -25.05 8.87
C GLU A 19 -3.28 -24.57 7.54
N VAL A 20 -2.50 -25.42 6.85
CA VAL A 20 -1.98 -25.13 5.51
C VAL A 20 -3.13 -24.93 4.53
N ASP A 21 -4.09 -25.86 4.48
CA ASP A 21 -5.21 -25.76 3.54
C ASP A 21 -6.13 -24.56 3.86
N ALA A 22 -6.34 -24.24 5.14
CA ALA A 22 -7.06 -23.04 5.54
C ALA A 22 -6.37 -21.76 5.04
N TYR A 23 -5.04 -21.67 5.19
CA TYR A 23 -4.28 -20.54 4.66
C TYR A 23 -4.35 -20.45 3.13
N LEU A 24 -4.17 -21.57 2.42
CA LEU A 24 -4.25 -21.60 0.96
C LEU A 24 -5.63 -21.15 0.42
N GLY A 25 -6.69 -21.52 1.14
CA GLY A 25 -8.07 -21.11 0.83
C GLY A 25 -8.38 -19.64 1.12
N ARG A 26 -7.57 -18.98 1.97
CA ARG A 26 -7.80 -17.60 2.42
C ARG A 26 -7.57 -16.55 1.33
N HIS A 27 -6.63 -16.80 0.43
CA HIS A 27 -6.17 -15.78 -0.53
C HIS A 27 -6.77 -15.91 -1.93
N TYR A 28 -7.20 -14.79 -2.51
CA TYR A 28 -7.61 -14.70 -3.91
C TYR A 28 -6.45 -14.98 -4.88
N ASP A 29 -6.77 -15.32 -6.12
CA ASP A 29 -5.81 -15.74 -7.14
C ASP A 29 -4.68 -14.74 -7.42
N HIS A 30 -4.99 -13.44 -7.39
CA HIS A 30 -4.01 -12.38 -7.63
C HIS A 30 -2.91 -12.31 -6.57
N TYR A 31 -3.18 -12.77 -5.35
CA TYR A 31 -2.15 -12.92 -4.31
C TYR A 31 -1.08 -13.91 -4.75
N TRP A 32 -1.50 -15.10 -5.18
CA TRP A 32 -0.61 -16.18 -5.62
C TRP A 32 0.20 -15.85 -6.88
N LEU A 33 -0.28 -14.90 -7.67
CA LEU A 33 0.39 -14.45 -8.90
C LEU A 33 1.39 -13.31 -8.66
N ARG A 34 1.21 -12.52 -7.59
CA ARG A 34 1.98 -11.28 -7.38
C ARG A 34 2.88 -11.30 -6.16
N ALA A 35 2.46 -11.91 -5.06
CA ALA A 35 3.32 -12.04 -3.89
C ALA A 35 4.46 -13.02 -4.21
N GLU A 36 5.69 -12.63 -3.94
CA GLU A 36 6.86 -13.48 -4.14
C GLU A 36 6.83 -14.67 -3.16
N PRO A 37 7.37 -15.85 -3.53
CA PRO A 37 7.29 -17.05 -2.68
C PRO A 37 7.77 -16.85 -1.24
N GLU A 38 8.85 -16.11 -1.05
CA GLU A 38 9.40 -15.82 0.28
C GLU A 38 8.44 -14.95 1.10
N LEU A 39 7.71 -14.05 0.45
CA LEU A 39 6.71 -13.20 1.09
C LEU A 39 5.45 -14.01 1.44
N GLN A 40 5.03 -14.93 0.57
CA GLN A 40 3.92 -15.85 0.85
C GLN A 40 4.17 -16.69 2.11
N PHE A 41 5.42 -17.10 2.32
CA PHE A 41 5.85 -17.82 3.52
C PHE A 41 5.81 -16.95 4.78
N GLU A 42 6.30 -15.70 4.71
CA GLU A 42 6.24 -14.79 5.86
C GLU A 42 4.83 -14.38 6.24
N HIS A 43 3.98 -14.10 5.25
CA HIS A 43 2.57 -13.87 5.48
C HIS A 43 1.92 -15.06 6.18
N ALA A 44 2.23 -16.30 5.77
CA ALA A 44 1.71 -17.49 6.45
C ALA A 44 2.11 -17.50 7.92
N ARG A 45 3.40 -17.31 8.23
CA ARG A 45 3.92 -17.28 9.60
C ARG A 45 3.27 -16.19 10.45
N MET A 46 3.19 -14.97 9.92
CA MET A 46 2.57 -13.84 10.60
C MET A 46 1.10 -14.12 10.90
N ILE A 47 0.35 -14.60 9.90
CA ILE A 47 -1.07 -14.89 10.02
C ILE A 47 -1.33 -16.02 11.02
N ARG A 48 -0.56 -17.12 10.94
CA ARG A 48 -0.68 -18.24 11.88
C ARG A 48 -0.45 -17.79 13.31
N ALA A 49 0.61 -17.01 13.56
CA ALA A 49 0.92 -16.50 14.89
C ALA A 49 -0.21 -15.60 15.42
N ALA A 50 -0.75 -14.72 14.58
CA ALA A 50 -1.87 -13.87 14.94
C ALA A 50 -3.15 -14.67 15.25
N ASP A 51 -3.48 -15.65 14.40
CA ASP A 51 -4.67 -16.50 14.58
C ASP A 51 -4.55 -17.33 15.87
N GLN A 52 -3.38 -17.92 16.16
CA GLN A 52 -3.12 -18.65 17.41
C GLN A 52 -3.20 -17.77 18.66
N ALA A 53 -2.77 -16.51 18.55
CA ALA A 53 -2.85 -15.54 19.64
C ALA A 53 -4.22 -14.84 19.76
N GLY A 54 -5.19 -15.15 18.87
CA GLY A 54 -6.48 -14.46 18.81
C GLY A 54 -6.37 -12.97 18.46
N GLN A 55 -5.29 -12.56 17.79
CA GLN A 55 -5.01 -11.17 17.46
C GLN A 55 -5.63 -10.79 16.12
N MET A 56 -6.33 -9.66 16.12
CA MET A 56 -6.90 -9.09 14.90
C MET A 56 -5.86 -8.28 14.12
N PHE A 57 -4.88 -7.70 14.78
CA PHE A 57 -3.82 -6.91 14.16
C PHE A 57 -2.45 -7.54 14.45
N SER A 58 -1.65 -7.76 13.40
CA SER A 58 -0.27 -8.19 13.49
C SER A 58 0.58 -7.45 12.45
N GLY A 59 1.85 -7.25 12.75
CA GLY A 59 2.82 -6.74 11.80
C GLY A 59 4.09 -7.59 11.82
N SER A 60 4.76 -7.69 10.67
CA SER A 60 6.06 -8.35 10.53
C SER A 60 7.06 -7.44 9.85
N ILE A 61 8.33 -7.60 10.21
CA ILE A 61 9.43 -6.78 9.71
C ILE A 61 10.46 -7.72 9.10
N ARG A 62 10.92 -7.38 7.89
CA ARG A 62 12.04 -8.07 7.24
C ARG A 62 13.00 -7.05 6.66
N VAL A 63 14.23 -7.04 7.15
CA VAL A 63 15.30 -6.19 6.63
C VAL A 63 16.01 -6.94 5.51
N LYS A 64 16.06 -6.34 4.31
CA LYS A 64 16.77 -6.87 3.15
C LYS A 64 17.94 -5.94 2.84
N ALA A 65 18.98 -6.07 3.65
CA ALA A 65 20.09 -5.12 3.68
C ALA A 65 20.79 -4.93 2.34
N PHE A 66 21.03 -6.02 1.61
CA PHE A 66 21.66 -6.02 0.29
C PHE A 66 20.86 -5.22 -0.75
N GLU A 67 19.54 -5.26 -0.66
CA GLU A 67 18.63 -4.54 -1.57
C GLU A 67 18.41 -3.09 -1.13
N GLY A 68 18.88 -2.71 0.06
CA GLY A 68 18.64 -1.38 0.63
C GLY A 68 17.19 -1.15 1.05
N ILE A 69 16.43 -2.21 1.37
CA ILE A 69 15.00 -2.14 1.68
C ILE A 69 14.65 -2.76 3.03
N THR A 70 13.60 -2.22 3.65
CA THR A 70 12.92 -2.79 4.82
C THR A 70 11.49 -3.10 4.43
N GLU A 71 11.08 -4.36 4.49
CA GLU A 71 9.71 -4.81 4.28
C GLU A 71 8.94 -4.77 5.60
N VAL A 72 7.78 -4.13 5.57
CA VAL A 72 6.84 -4.08 6.70
C VAL A 72 5.50 -4.60 6.22
N SER A 73 5.06 -5.73 6.78
CA SER A 73 3.78 -6.35 6.45
C SER A 73 2.77 -6.15 7.57
N PHE A 74 1.49 -6.07 7.21
CA PHE A 74 0.37 -5.87 8.10
C PHE A 74 -0.70 -6.91 7.83
N TYR A 75 -1.25 -7.47 8.90
CA TYR A 75 -2.42 -8.33 8.87
C TYR A 75 -3.47 -7.77 9.83
N THR A 76 -4.62 -7.37 9.30
CA THR A 76 -5.65 -6.61 10.04
C THR A 76 -7.02 -6.83 9.40
N PRO A 77 -8.15 -6.62 10.09
CA PRO A 77 -9.44 -6.48 9.42
C PRO A 77 -9.34 -5.46 8.29
N ASP A 78 -9.96 -5.78 7.16
CA ASP A 78 -10.05 -4.83 6.07
C ASP A 78 -10.91 -3.65 6.54
N HIS A 79 -10.44 -2.44 6.25
CA HIS A 79 -11.05 -1.21 6.72
C HIS A 79 -11.04 -0.17 5.61
N PRO A 80 -12.12 0.62 5.45
CA PRO A 80 -12.10 1.75 4.54
C PRO A 80 -10.86 2.62 4.76
N ARG A 81 -10.16 2.98 3.68
CA ARG A 81 -8.96 3.84 3.73
C ARG A 81 -7.72 3.19 4.39
N LEU A 82 -7.68 1.88 4.64
CA LEU A 82 -6.55 1.20 5.27
C LEU A 82 -5.21 1.54 4.60
N LEU A 83 -5.12 1.40 3.28
CA LEU A 83 -3.92 1.75 2.51
C LEU A 83 -3.49 3.22 2.72
N SER A 84 -4.46 4.13 2.79
CA SER A 84 -4.17 5.56 3.06
C SER A 84 -3.65 5.81 4.47
N LEU A 85 -4.18 5.08 5.47
CA LEU A 85 -3.69 5.15 6.85
C LEU A 85 -2.27 4.60 6.97
N ILE A 86 -1.97 3.47 6.34
CA ILE A 86 -0.61 2.90 6.37
C ILE A 86 0.38 3.81 5.65
N ALA A 87 0.05 4.29 4.44
CA ALA A 87 0.89 5.25 3.72
C ALA A 87 1.10 6.55 4.51
N GLY A 88 0.07 7.01 5.23
CA GLY A 88 0.14 8.14 6.15
C GLY A 88 1.09 7.87 7.31
N ALA A 89 1.00 6.70 7.95
CA ALA A 89 1.90 6.30 9.04
C ALA A 89 3.37 6.22 8.59
N CYS A 90 3.64 5.66 7.42
CA CYS A 90 4.98 5.66 6.82
C CYS A 90 5.49 7.09 6.64
N THR A 91 4.66 7.98 6.08
CA THR A 91 5.02 9.39 5.87
C THR A 91 5.27 10.12 7.19
N MET A 92 4.47 9.84 8.24
CA MET A 92 4.65 10.41 9.58
C MET A 92 5.92 9.92 10.30
N CYS A 93 6.54 8.86 9.79
CA CYS A 93 7.78 8.28 10.29
C CYS A 93 8.96 8.51 9.33
N ASP A 94 8.84 9.48 8.41
CA ASP A 94 9.84 9.82 7.38
C ASP A 94 10.30 8.60 6.55
N ALA A 95 9.39 7.65 6.31
CA ALA A 95 9.66 6.46 5.52
C ALA A 95 9.26 6.64 4.06
N SER A 96 10.25 6.54 3.18
CA SER A 96 10.04 6.52 1.72
C SER A 96 9.56 5.13 1.31
N ILE A 97 8.35 5.08 0.76
CA ILE A 97 7.76 3.86 0.19
C ILE A 97 8.27 3.75 -1.25
N ILE A 98 8.93 2.65 -1.57
CA ILE A 98 9.44 2.36 -2.93
C ILE A 98 8.65 1.24 -3.61
N GLY A 99 7.80 0.55 -2.85
CA GLY A 99 6.80 -0.33 -3.38
C GLY A 99 5.84 -0.83 -2.32
N ALA A 100 4.72 -1.38 -2.77
CA ALA A 100 3.74 -1.99 -1.89
C ALA A 100 2.88 -3.00 -2.66
N GLN A 101 2.47 -4.04 -1.93
CA GLN A 101 1.56 -5.07 -2.42
C GLN A 101 0.39 -5.17 -1.46
N ILE A 102 -0.82 -4.91 -1.97
CA ILE A 102 -2.04 -4.78 -1.17
C ILE A 102 -2.99 -5.89 -1.56
N PHE A 103 -3.44 -6.67 -0.57
CA PHE A 103 -4.26 -7.86 -0.80
C PHE A 103 -5.39 -7.99 0.22
N GLY A 104 -6.62 -7.95 -0.26
CA GLY A 104 -7.76 -8.46 0.50
C GLY A 104 -7.75 -9.98 0.60
N THR A 105 -8.35 -10.51 1.65
CA THR A 105 -8.54 -11.96 1.89
C THR A 105 -10.03 -12.31 1.93
N ARG A 106 -10.36 -13.59 1.68
CA ARG A 106 -11.77 -14.05 1.61
C ARG A 106 -12.50 -13.98 2.95
N ASP A 107 -11.77 -13.92 4.06
CA ASP A 107 -12.27 -13.80 5.42
C ASP A 107 -12.34 -12.35 5.92
N GLY A 108 -12.28 -11.36 5.02
CA GLY A 108 -12.52 -9.95 5.35
C GLY A 108 -11.35 -9.26 6.04
N ARG A 109 -10.13 -9.79 5.88
CA ARG A 109 -8.89 -9.18 6.35
C ARG A 109 -8.06 -8.64 5.18
N ALA A 110 -7.09 -7.79 5.50
CA ALA A 110 -6.07 -7.31 4.58
C ALA A 110 -4.71 -7.89 4.96
N VAL A 111 -3.89 -8.16 3.94
CA VAL A 111 -2.49 -8.59 4.06
C VAL A 111 -1.66 -7.69 3.14
N ASP A 112 -1.13 -6.64 3.73
CA ASP A 112 -0.47 -5.57 2.98
C ASP A 112 1.02 -5.54 3.32
N THR A 113 1.88 -5.48 2.30
CA THR A 113 3.33 -5.36 2.48
C THR A 113 3.84 -4.08 1.84
N PHE A 114 4.60 -3.30 2.59
CA PHE A 114 5.26 -2.07 2.15
C PHE A 114 6.76 -2.27 2.13
N ARG A 115 7.39 -1.98 0.99
CA ARG A 115 8.83 -1.90 0.80
C ARG A 115 9.26 -0.47 1.04
N LEU A 116 10.02 -0.27 2.10
CA LEU A 116 10.53 1.03 2.51
C LEU A 116 12.01 1.12 2.15
N ARG A 117 12.45 2.27 1.62
CA ARG A 117 13.88 2.55 1.46
C ARG A 117 14.52 2.62 2.84
N ARG A 118 15.66 1.94 3.02
CA ARG A 118 16.46 2.06 4.25
C ARG A 118 16.91 3.51 4.45
N SER A 119 16.78 3.98 5.68
CA SER A 119 17.29 5.26 6.14
C SER A 119 18.52 5.09 7.06
N PHE A 120 18.74 3.87 7.56
CA PHE A 120 19.85 3.52 8.44
C PHE A 120 20.64 2.33 7.91
N THR A 121 21.95 2.34 8.16
CA THR A 121 22.86 1.22 7.86
C THR A 121 22.71 0.07 8.86
N SER A 122 22.29 0.37 10.09
CA SER A 122 22.02 -0.62 11.14
C SER A 122 20.68 -1.32 10.90
N ASP A 123 20.66 -2.64 10.95
CA ASP A 123 19.44 -3.44 10.85
C ASP A 123 18.54 -3.25 12.08
N GLU A 124 19.13 -3.00 13.26
CA GLU A 124 18.36 -2.76 14.48
C GLU A 124 17.65 -1.40 14.43
N ASP A 125 18.28 -0.35 13.91
CA ASP A 125 17.64 0.96 13.76
C ASP A 125 16.49 0.90 12.74
N GLU A 126 16.63 0.12 11.67
CA GLU A 126 15.54 -0.15 10.73
C GLU A 126 14.38 -0.89 11.40
N LYS A 127 14.66 -1.89 12.24
CA LYS A 127 13.62 -2.61 13.00
C LYS A 127 12.91 -1.69 13.98
N VAL A 128 13.62 -0.81 14.68
CA VAL A 128 13.03 0.20 15.57
C VAL A 128 12.11 1.13 14.79
N ARG A 129 12.55 1.65 13.64
CA ARG A 129 11.71 2.49 12.78
C ARG A 129 10.47 1.75 12.28
N ALA A 130 10.63 0.52 11.79
CA ALA A 130 9.53 -0.30 11.29
C ALA A 130 8.52 -0.65 12.41
N THR A 131 9.00 -0.91 13.63
CA THR A 131 8.15 -1.13 14.81
C THR A 131 7.33 0.12 15.13
N ARG A 132 7.95 1.31 15.08
CA ARG A 132 7.25 2.59 15.25
C ARG A 132 6.17 2.82 14.20
N ILE A 133 6.40 2.40 12.95
CA ILE A 133 5.39 2.44 11.89
C ILE A 133 4.22 1.50 12.23
N ILE A 134 4.49 0.25 12.62
CA ILE A 134 3.47 -0.72 13.03
C ILE A 134 2.60 -0.17 14.17
N ASP A 135 3.23 0.39 15.21
CA ASP A 135 2.51 0.99 16.33
C ASP A 135 1.69 2.21 15.90
N THR A 136 2.22 3.04 14.99
CA THR A 136 1.49 4.19 14.45
C THR A 136 0.25 3.76 13.68
N VAL A 137 0.36 2.74 12.81
CA VAL A 137 -0.80 2.17 12.09
C VAL A 137 -1.83 1.63 13.08
N LYS A 138 -1.40 0.87 14.09
CA LYS A 138 -2.28 0.34 15.13
C LYS A 138 -3.04 1.46 15.86
N GLN A 139 -2.37 2.56 16.21
CA GLN A 139 -3.00 3.72 16.84
C GLN A 139 -3.98 4.46 15.92
N LEU A 140 -3.65 4.59 14.63
CA LEU A 140 -4.54 5.19 13.63
C LEU A 140 -5.83 4.37 13.46
N LEU A 141 -5.70 3.04 13.35
CA LEU A 141 -6.86 2.13 13.23
C LEU A 141 -7.74 2.13 14.47
N GLN A 142 -7.15 2.37 15.66
CA GLN A 142 -7.89 2.49 16.92
C GLN A 142 -8.48 3.88 17.15
N GLY A 143 -8.28 4.84 16.24
CA GLY A 143 -8.68 6.23 16.42
C GLY A 143 -7.95 6.96 17.55
N LYS A 144 -6.87 6.39 18.09
CA LYS A 144 -6.03 7.00 19.15
C LYS A 144 -5.03 8.02 18.61
N ARG A 145 -4.86 8.06 17.30
CA ARG A 145 -4.01 9.01 16.58
C ARG A 145 -4.71 9.43 15.31
N HIS A 146 -4.41 10.63 14.85
CA HIS A 146 -4.89 11.15 13.58
C HIS A 146 -3.72 11.40 12.63
N VAL A 147 -4.01 11.21 11.34
CA VAL A 147 -3.10 11.57 10.25
C VAL A 147 -2.89 13.09 10.27
N LEU A 148 -1.62 13.53 10.21
CA LEU A 148 -1.31 14.96 10.23
C LEU A 148 -1.84 15.65 8.96
N ILE A 149 -2.32 16.89 9.11
CA ILE A 149 -2.67 17.74 7.98
C ILE A 149 -1.37 18.07 7.24
N ASP A 150 -1.41 18.11 5.90
CA ASP A 150 -0.28 18.51 5.04
C ASP A 150 0.96 17.58 5.03
N LEU A 151 0.76 16.28 5.29
CA LEU A 151 1.81 15.26 5.14
C LEU A 151 2.47 15.28 3.76
N GLY A 152 3.80 15.24 3.75
CA GLY A 152 4.61 15.17 2.53
C GLY A 152 4.76 16.51 1.78
N LYS A 153 4.14 17.60 2.23
CA LYS A 153 4.22 18.91 1.54
C LYS A 153 5.56 19.64 1.71
N GLN A 154 6.37 19.24 2.69
CA GLN A 154 7.63 19.91 3.06
C GLN A 154 8.88 19.20 2.52
N ASP A 155 8.76 18.45 1.42
CA ASP A 155 9.87 17.64 0.94
C ASP A 155 11.01 18.52 0.38
N ARG A 156 12.05 18.72 1.21
CA ARG A 156 13.22 19.56 0.89
C ARG A 156 14.09 18.95 -0.23
N HIS A 157 13.95 17.64 -0.49
CA HIS A 157 14.75 16.95 -1.49
C HIS A 157 14.45 17.39 -2.93
N ASN A 158 13.20 17.75 -3.23
CA ASN A 158 12.80 18.13 -4.58
C ASN A 158 13.13 19.59 -4.96
N LYS A 159 13.61 20.42 -4.01
CA LYS A 159 13.94 21.84 -4.29
C LYS A 159 15.15 22.03 -5.21
N ARG A 160 15.96 20.98 -5.44
CA ARG A 160 17.18 21.05 -6.26
C ARG A 160 17.01 20.56 -7.69
N LEU A 161 15.88 19.96 -8.04
CA LEU A 161 15.63 19.46 -9.40
C LEU A 161 14.90 20.53 -10.22
N LYS A 162 15.65 21.25 -11.08
CA LYS A 162 15.08 22.03 -12.19
C LYS A 162 14.55 21.07 -13.27
N PRO A 163 13.54 21.48 -14.08
CA PRO A 163 12.48 20.59 -14.56
C PRO A 163 12.95 19.71 -15.71
N PHE A 164 13.33 18.47 -15.40
CA PHE A 164 12.85 17.39 -16.25
C PHE A 164 11.41 17.14 -15.80
N SER A 165 10.46 17.88 -16.38
CA SER A 165 9.04 17.70 -16.03
C SER A 165 8.62 16.34 -16.56
N LEU A 166 8.74 15.30 -15.74
CA LEU A 166 8.18 14.01 -16.07
C LEU A 166 6.66 14.20 -16.07
N PRO A 167 6.00 14.14 -17.25
CA PRO A 167 4.58 14.43 -17.33
C PRO A 167 3.84 13.42 -16.46
N SER A 168 3.04 13.93 -15.52
CA SER A 168 2.18 13.08 -14.71
C SER A 168 1.04 12.57 -15.58
N GLN A 169 0.72 11.29 -15.45
CA GLN A 169 -0.29 10.60 -16.24
C GLN A 169 -1.20 9.82 -15.31
N VAL A 170 -2.49 9.86 -15.61
CA VAL A 170 -3.49 9.00 -14.96
C VAL A 170 -4.25 8.31 -16.07
N ALA A 171 -4.47 7.01 -15.94
CA ALA A 171 -5.34 6.23 -16.82
C ALA A 171 -6.39 5.52 -15.99
N VAL A 172 -7.64 5.48 -16.47
CA VAL A 172 -8.75 4.78 -15.83
C VAL A 172 -9.36 3.82 -16.84
N SER A 173 -9.36 2.52 -16.52
CA SER A 173 -9.75 1.47 -17.46
C SER A 173 -10.65 0.41 -16.83
N ASN A 174 -11.71 0.02 -17.54
CA ASN A 174 -12.54 -1.14 -17.20
C ASN A 174 -12.19 -2.40 -18.01
N THR A 175 -11.16 -2.36 -18.87
CA THR A 175 -10.81 -3.46 -19.78
C THR A 175 -9.69 -4.36 -19.26
N ILE A 176 -8.89 -3.89 -18.30
CA ILE A 176 -7.71 -4.61 -17.77
C ILE A 176 -8.10 -5.72 -16.80
N SER A 177 -9.19 -5.55 -16.06
CA SER A 177 -9.69 -6.52 -15.08
C SER A 177 -11.15 -6.80 -15.34
N GLU A 178 -11.62 -8.03 -15.16
CA GLU A 178 -13.05 -8.36 -15.25
C GLU A 178 -13.86 -7.78 -14.08
N LYS A 179 -13.25 -7.64 -12.89
CA LYS A 179 -13.95 -7.26 -11.65
C LYS A 179 -13.72 -5.81 -11.22
N PHE A 180 -12.59 -5.21 -11.57
CA PHE A 180 -12.19 -3.91 -11.07
C PHE A 180 -12.07 -2.87 -12.18
N THR A 181 -12.33 -1.61 -11.83
CA THR A 181 -11.79 -0.48 -12.58
C THR A 181 -10.32 -0.36 -12.18
N VAL A 182 -9.43 -0.28 -13.16
CA VAL A 182 -7.99 -0.15 -12.93
C VAL A 182 -7.60 1.30 -13.14
N ILE A 183 -6.96 1.88 -12.13
CA ILE A 183 -6.40 3.22 -12.16
C ILE A 183 -4.88 3.09 -12.19
N GLU A 184 -4.24 3.58 -13.24
CA GLU A 184 -2.79 3.66 -13.34
C GLU A 184 -2.37 5.11 -13.17
N VAL A 185 -1.40 5.35 -12.30
CA VAL A 185 -0.91 6.68 -11.94
C VAL A 185 0.60 6.68 -12.10
N MET A 186 1.12 7.65 -12.84
CA MET A 186 2.55 7.78 -13.12
C MET A 186 2.97 9.22 -12.95
N GLY A 187 4.09 9.48 -12.28
CA GLY A 187 4.58 10.84 -12.08
C GLY A 187 5.85 10.90 -11.25
N LEU A 188 6.30 12.12 -10.91
CA LEU A 188 7.45 12.32 -10.04
C LEU A 188 7.11 11.85 -8.61
N ASP A 189 7.93 10.94 -8.09
CA ASP A 189 7.81 10.45 -6.72
C ASP A 189 8.23 11.53 -5.71
N ARG A 190 7.61 11.48 -4.53
CA ARG A 190 7.91 12.36 -3.40
C ARG A 190 7.31 11.79 -2.12
N MET A 191 7.86 12.19 -0.98
CA MET A 191 7.34 11.79 0.32
C MET A 191 5.86 12.18 0.45
N GLY A 192 5.03 11.23 0.88
CA GLY A 192 3.59 11.42 1.06
C GLY A 192 2.74 11.32 -0.22
N LEU A 193 3.32 11.11 -1.41
CA LEU A 193 2.55 10.95 -2.65
C LEU A 193 1.51 9.84 -2.54
N LEU A 194 1.93 8.64 -2.11
CA LEU A 194 1.01 7.50 -1.98
C LEU A 194 -0.13 7.79 -1.00
N HIS A 195 0.15 8.47 0.12
CA HIS A 195 -0.89 8.88 1.06
C HIS A 195 -1.90 9.85 0.40
N GLN A 196 -1.42 10.84 -0.36
CA GLN A 196 -2.26 11.80 -1.05
C GLN A 196 -3.14 11.12 -2.12
N LEU A 197 -2.57 10.25 -2.95
CA LEU A 197 -3.32 9.50 -3.98
C LEU A 197 -4.40 8.63 -3.34
N THR A 198 -4.04 7.82 -2.35
CA THR A 198 -4.96 6.88 -1.70
C THR A 198 -6.03 7.57 -0.88
N ARG A 199 -5.72 8.76 -0.32
CA ARG A 199 -6.72 9.65 0.31
C ARG A 199 -7.71 10.18 -0.72
N GLN A 200 -7.25 10.67 -1.87
CA GLN A 200 -8.14 11.13 -2.95
C GLN A 200 -9.04 10.00 -3.48
N ILE A 201 -8.49 8.79 -3.69
CA ILE A 201 -9.29 7.61 -4.06
C ILE A 201 -10.40 7.36 -3.04
N SER A 202 -10.07 7.45 -1.74
CA SER A 202 -11.04 7.26 -0.66
C SER A 202 -12.10 8.37 -0.61
N ASP A 203 -11.71 9.62 -0.82
CA ASP A 203 -12.61 10.78 -0.83
C ASP A 203 -13.55 10.78 -2.06
N LEU A 204 -13.16 10.08 -3.13
CA LEU A 204 -14.00 9.77 -4.29
C LEU A 204 -14.95 8.58 -4.07
N ASN A 205 -15.05 8.07 -2.85
CA ASN A 205 -15.88 6.92 -2.47
C ASN A 205 -15.55 5.66 -3.30
N LEU A 206 -14.26 5.39 -3.43
CA LEU A 206 -13.75 4.18 -4.08
C LEU A 206 -13.10 3.26 -3.04
N THR A 207 -13.29 1.96 -3.23
CA THR A 207 -12.66 0.93 -2.42
C THR A 207 -11.51 0.31 -3.21
N ILE A 208 -10.34 0.21 -2.59
CA ILE A 208 -9.16 -0.42 -3.19
C ILE A 208 -9.16 -1.90 -2.78
N GLY A 209 -9.39 -2.81 -3.73
CA GLY A 209 -9.34 -4.25 -3.47
C GLY A 209 -7.93 -4.84 -3.61
N SER A 210 -7.09 -4.20 -4.42
CA SER A 210 -5.67 -4.51 -4.54
C SER A 210 -4.94 -3.29 -5.11
N ALA A 211 -3.65 -3.18 -4.83
CA ALA A 211 -2.78 -2.19 -5.42
C ALA A 211 -1.36 -2.73 -5.58
N HIS A 212 -0.67 -2.19 -6.57
CA HIS A 212 0.75 -2.43 -6.79
C HIS A 212 1.43 -1.08 -6.95
N ILE A 213 2.32 -0.78 -6.02
CA ILE A 213 3.03 0.50 -5.93
C ILE A 213 4.48 0.22 -6.27
N GLY A 214 5.09 1.08 -7.08
CA GLY A 214 6.49 0.92 -7.47
C GLY A 214 7.16 2.24 -7.83
N THR A 215 8.37 2.42 -7.33
CA THR A 215 9.22 3.57 -7.68
C THR A 215 10.39 3.11 -8.55
N TYR A 216 10.55 3.74 -9.72
CA TYR A 216 11.63 3.52 -10.67
C TYR A 216 12.46 4.79 -10.82
N GLY A 217 13.61 4.86 -10.12
CA GLY A 217 14.38 6.09 -10.00
C GLY A 217 13.57 7.15 -9.24
N GLU A 218 13.25 8.26 -9.89
CA GLU A 218 12.41 9.34 -9.35
C GLU A 218 10.94 9.23 -9.80
N LYS A 219 10.55 8.15 -10.49
CA LYS A 219 9.21 7.98 -11.05
C LYS A 219 8.38 7.00 -10.24
N ALA A 220 7.25 7.45 -9.70
CA ALA A 220 6.23 6.57 -9.15
C ALA A 220 5.37 5.99 -10.29
N VAL A 221 5.06 4.70 -10.19
CA VAL A 221 4.15 3.96 -11.07
C VAL A 221 3.25 3.10 -10.18
N ASP A 222 2.04 3.59 -9.97
CA ASP A 222 1.08 3.02 -9.03
C ASP A 222 -0.15 2.52 -9.79
N VAL A 223 -0.56 1.28 -9.51
CA VAL A 223 -1.74 0.66 -10.11
C VAL A 223 -2.72 0.28 -9.01
N PHE A 224 -3.92 0.84 -9.05
CA PHE A 224 -4.99 0.59 -8.09
C PHE A 224 -6.15 -0.16 -8.75
N TYR A 225 -6.57 -1.26 -8.14
CA TYR A 225 -7.74 -2.04 -8.55
C TYR A 225 -8.90 -1.64 -7.65
N VAL A 226 -9.81 -0.83 -8.19
CA VAL A 226 -10.87 -0.18 -7.42
C VAL A 226 -12.26 -0.61 -7.84
N THR A 227 -13.17 -0.53 -6.89
CA THR A 227 -14.62 -0.59 -7.10
C THR A 227 -15.26 0.66 -6.53
N ASP A 228 -16.53 0.89 -6.83
CA ASP A 228 -17.34 1.75 -6.00
C ASP A 228 -17.69 1.10 -4.66
N LEU A 229 -18.46 1.81 -3.82
CA LEU A 229 -18.89 1.34 -2.50
C LEU A 229 -19.81 0.11 -2.55
N THR A 230 -20.39 -0.19 -3.72
CA THR A 230 -21.26 -1.37 -3.92
C THR A 230 -20.49 -2.58 -4.46
N GLY A 231 -19.17 -2.44 -4.66
CA GLY A 231 -18.32 -3.52 -5.16
C GLY A 231 -18.32 -3.66 -6.68
N HIS A 232 -18.88 -2.70 -7.43
CA HIS A 232 -18.94 -2.74 -8.89
C HIS A 232 -17.87 -1.84 -9.54
N LYS A 233 -17.60 -2.11 -10.82
CA LYS A 233 -16.81 -1.22 -11.66
C LYS A 233 -17.48 0.15 -11.80
N ILE A 234 -16.66 1.16 -12.03
CA ILE A 234 -17.10 2.51 -12.31
C ILE A 234 -17.40 2.60 -13.80
N GLU A 235 -18.65 2.39 -14.21
CA GLU A 235 -19.04 2.41 -15.64
C GLU A 235 -19.32 3.83 -16.18
N SER A 236 -19.74 4.76 -15.30
CA SER A 236 -20.02 6.13 -15.72
C SER A 236 -18.75 6.83 -16.21
N ARG A 237 -18.72 7.21 -17.49
CA ARG A 237 -17.63 7.98 -18.11
C ARG A 237 -17.38 9.32 -17.40
N GLN A 238 -18.43 9.98 -16.95
CA GLN A 238 -18.31 11.23 -16.19
C GLN A 238 -17.58 10.99 -14.86
N ARG A 239 -17.91 9.89 -14.16
CA ARG A 239 -17.23 9.52 -12.92
C ARG A 239 -15.78 9.09 -13.15
N GLN A 240 -15.50 8.33 -14.20
CA GLN A 240 -14.12 7.99 -14.62
C GLN A 240 -13.30 9.26 -14.90
N LYS A 241 -13.87 10.24 -15.63
CA LYS A 241 -13.21 11.52 -15.89
C LYS A 241 -12.92 12.29 -14.60
N LYS A 242 -13.89 12.34 -13.67
CA LYS A 242 -13.67 12.99 -12.36
C LYS A 242 -12.52 12.33 -11.60
N ILE A 243 -12.48 10.99 -11.56
CA ILE A 243 -11.39 10.24 -10.90
C ILE A 243 -10.05 10.59 -11.53
N HIS A 244 -9.97 10.58 -12.87
CA HIS A 244 -8.78 10.97 -13.60
C HIS A 244 -8.29 12.37 -13.19
N ASP A 245 -9.17 13.37 -13.26
CA ASP A 245 -8.81 14.78 -13.06
C ASP A 245 -8.36 15.04 -11.60
N GLU A 246 -9.06 14.46 -10.62
CA GLU A 246 -8.76 14.63 -9.18
C GLU A 246 -7.44 13.96 -8.79
N LEU A 247 -7.13 12.80 -9.37
CA LEU A 247 -5.84 12.15 -9.15
C LEU A 247 -4.69 12.84 -9.87
N LEU A 248 -4.93 13.37 -11.07
CA LEU A 248 -3.93 14.17 -11.78
C LEU A 248 -3.60 15.46 -11.01
N ALA A 249 -4.60 16.07 -10.38
CA ALA A 249 -4.43 17.26 -9.54
C ALA A 249 -3.52 17.02 -8.33
N VAL A 250 -3.37 15.78 -7.85
CA VAL A 250 -2.41 15.45 -6.77
C VAL A 250 -0.97 15.79 -7.17
N PHE A 251 -0.62 15.72 -8.46
CA PHE A 251 0.73 16.06 -8.92
C PHE A 251 0.97 17.55 -9.09
N GLN A 252 -0.09 18.37 -9.06
CA GLN A 252 0.04 19.81 -9.20
C GLN A 252 0.44 20.43 -7.85
N PRO A 253 1.35 21.41 -7.84
CA PRO A 253 1.64 22.15 -6.62
C PRO A 253 0.35 22.79 -6.11
N VAL A 254 0.04 22.60 -4.82
CA VAL A 254 -1.05 23.32 -4.18
C VAL A 254 -0.67 24.80 -4.23
N GLU A 255 -1.39 25.60 -5.01
CA GLU A 255 -1.24 27.05 -4.92
C GLU A 255 -1.54 27.46 -3.48
N GLU A 256 -0.51 27.89 -2.75
CA GLU A 256 -0.70 28.60 -1.51
C GLU A 256 -1.56 29.82 -1.84
N LYS A 257 -2.82 29.80 -1.41
CA LYS A 257 -3.63 31.03 -1.40
C LYS A 257 -2.83 32.03 -0.59
N LYS A 258 -2.21 33.00 -1.27
CA LYS A 258 -1.61 34.17 -0.63
C LYS A 258 -2.71 34.77 0.23
N VAL A 259 -2.57 34.62 1.55
CA VAL A 259 -3.35 35.42 2.48
C VAL A 259 -2.87 36.84 2.23
N VAL A 260 -3.67 37.59 1.47
CA VAL A 260 -3.48 39.02 1.30
C VAL A 260 -3.80 39.62 2.66
N ASN A 261 -2.78 39.80 3.48
CA ASN A 261 -2.88 40.67 4.63
C ASN A 261 -3.01 42.09 4.06
N GLY A 262 -4.24 42.60 4.05
CA GLY A 262 -4.55 44.00 3.85
C GLY A 262 -4.16 44.83 5.07
#